data_AF-E7C8R7-F1
#
_entry.id   AF-E7C8R7-F1
#
_cell.length_a   1.000
_cell.length_b   1.000
_cell.length_c   1.000
_cell.angle_alpha   90.00
_cell.angle_beta   90.00
_cell.angle_gamma   90.00
#
_symmetry.space_group_name_H-M   'P 1'
#
loop_
_entity.id
_entity.type
_entity.pdbx_description
1 polymer ?
#
loop_
_entity_poly.entity_id
_entity_poly.type
_entity_poly.pdbx_seq_one_letter_code
_entity_poly.pdbx_strand_id
1 'polypeptide(L)'
;MEETFIYQKSIDQATYDRQRDKLREETALVEIELHEARLDELDVEGVLGFAEHLLRNVGRAWLEASLDQRQRLQQVLFQEGLRFDGEAFGTAVTCLAFKDFGELRPTGTDVASPRGLGRLWTVERLGFLRVA
;
A
#
# COMPACT_ATOMS: atom_id res chain seq x y z
N MET A 1 -32.29 -16.09 36.82
CA MET A 1 -31.71 -15.25 37.89
C MET A 1 -32.32 -13.84 37.94
N GLU A 2 -33.03 -13.39 36.89
CA GLU A 2 -33.61 -12.02 36.82
C GLU A 2 -34.86 -11.82 37.71
N GLU A 3 -35.65 -12.87 37.97
CA GLU A 3 -36.88 -12.76 38.78
C GLU A 3 -36.62 -12.52 40.28
N THR A 4 -35.38 -12.71 40.75
CA THR A 4 -35.07 -12.78 42.18
C THR A 4 -34.86 -11.41 42.84
N PHE A 5 -34.51 -10.36 42.07
CA PHE A 5 -34.22 -9.03 42.62
C PHE A 5 -35.48 -8.16 42.81
N ILE A 6 -36.50 -8.38 41.99
CA ILE A 6 -37.77 -7.62 42.05
C ILE A 6 -38.60 -7.97 43.30
N TYR A 7 -38.37 -9.17 43.86
CA TYR A 7 -39.10 -9.65 45.04
C TYR A 7 -38.60 -9.11 46.39
N GLN A 8 -37.47 -8.40 46.45
CA GLN A 8 -36.88 -7.95 47.71
C GLN A 8 -37.19 -6.49 48.10
N LYS A 9 -38.21 -5.87 47.48
CA LYS A 9 -38.75 -4.55 47.87
C LYS A 9 -37.74 -3.38 47.96
N SER A 10 -36.54 -3.51 47.39
CA SER A 10 -35.51 -2.46 47.45
C SER A 10 -35.54 -1.49 46.26
N ILE A 11 -36.17 -1.86 45.14
CA ILE A 11 -36.28 -1.03 43.93
C ILE A 11 -37.65 -1.30 43.28
N ASP A 12 -38.40 -0.23 42.95
CA ASP A 12 -39.67 -0.37 42.24
C ASP A 12 -39.45 -0.75 40.75
N GLN A 13 -40.45 -1.39 40.14
CA GLN A 13 -40.40 -1.86 38.75
C GLN A 13 -40.02 -0.75 37.76
N ALA A 14 -40.54 0.46 37.95
CA ALA A 14 -40.29 1.58 37.03
C ALA A 14 -38.83 2.06 37.13
N THR A 15 -38.25 2.03 38.34
CA THR A 15 -36.83 2.31 38.56
C THR A 15 -35.95 1.24 37.92
N TYR A 16 -36.33 -0.05 38.01
CA TYR A 16 -35.61 -1.13 37.33
C TYR A 16 -35.65 -0.98 35.81
N ASP A 17 -36.84 -0.76 35.23
CA ASP A 17 -36.99 -0.60 33.78
C ASP A 17 -36.19 0.59 33.26
N ARG A 18 -36.18 1.71 33.98
CA ARG A 18 -35.39 2.90 33.62
C ARG A 18 -33.89 2.63 33.62
N GLN A 19 -33.37 1.91 34.62
CA GLN A 19 -31.95 1.56 34.69
C GLN A 19 -31.56 0.54 33.61
N ARG A 20 -32.42 -0.43 33.34
CA ARG A 20 -32.23 -1.40 32.25
C ARG A 20 -32.19 -0.71 30.90
N ASP A 21 -33.13 0.21 30.65
CA ASP A 21 -33.23 0.89 29.36
C ASP A 21 -32.02 1.82 29.16
N LYS A 22 -31.57 2.50 30.22
CA LYS A 22 -30.31 3.27 30.22
C LYS A 22 -29.09 2.39 29.90
N LEU A 23 -28.95 1.23 30.55
CA LEU A 23 -27.84 0.30 30.29
C LEU A 23 -27.86 -0.23 28.85
N ARG A 24 -29.04 -0.48 28.28
CA ARG A 24 -29.19 -0.89 26.88
C ARG A 24 -28.77 0.22 25.92
N GLU A 25 -29.15 1.46 26.21
CA GLU A 25 -28.75 2.63 25.41
C GLU A 25 -27.22 2.83 25.46
N GLU A 26 -26.61 2.76 26.64
CA GLU A 26 -25.16 2.84 26.81
C GLU A 26 -24.43 1.70 26.08
N THR A 27 -24.97 0.47 26.12
CA THR A 27 -24.41 -0.67 25.39
C THR A 27 -24.45 -0.44 23.88
N ALA A 28 -25.59 0.03 23.37
CA ALA A 28 -25.76 0.31 21.95
C ALA A 28 -24.80 1.40 21.46
N LEU A 29 -24.60 2.46 22.26
CA LEU A 29 -23.61 3.53 21.97
C LEU A 29 -22.19 2.97 21.88
N VAL A 30 -21.77 2.17 22.87
CA VAL A 30 -20.42 1.56 22.88
C VAL A 30 -20.24 0.58 21.71
N GLU A 31 -21.26 -0.18 21.34
CA GLU A 31 -21.20 -1.09 20.18
C GLU A 31 -21.03 -0.34 18.84
N ILE A 32 -21.69 0.82 18.71
CA ILE A 32 -21.53 1.72 17.56
C ILE A 32 -20.11 2.28 17.52
N GLU A 33 -19.61 2.84 18.62
CA GLU A 33 -18.24 3.38 18.72
C GLU A 33 -17.19 2.30 18.39
N LEU A 34 -17.39 1.07 18.86
CA LEU A 34 -16.52 -0.07 18.55
C LEU A 34 -16.60 -0.49 17.07
N HIS A 35 -17.76 -0.37 16.42
CA HIS A 35 -17.90 -0.62 14.99
C HIS A 35 -17.22 0.47 14.16
N GLU A 36 -17.39 1.74 14.53
CA GLU A 36 -16.72 2.87 13.87
C GLU A 36 -15.19 2.75 14.00
N ALA A 37 -14.68 2.46 15.20
CA ALA A 37 -13.25 2.24 15.41
C ALA A 37 -12.69 1.03 14.62
N ARG A 38 -13.51 -0.01 14.38
CA ARG A 38 -13.13 -1.15 13.54
C ARG A 38 -13.16 -0.84 12.04
N LEU A 39 -14.03 0.07 11.59
CA LEU A 39 -14.03 0.54 10.20
C LEU A 39 -12.80 1.38 9.87
N ASP A 40 -12.24 2.07 10.87
CA ASP A 40 -11.00 2.83 10.76
C ASP A 40 -9.71 1.98 10.89
N GLU A 41 -9.84 0.69 11.25
CA GLU A 41 -8.70 -0.21 11.36
C GLU A 41 -8.20 -0.61 9.95
N LEU A 42 -6.98 -0.19 9.61
CA LEU A 42 -6.33 -0.57 8.37
C LEU A 42 -6.24 -2.11 8.32
N ASP A 43 -6.83 -2.72 7.29
CA ASP A 43 -6.64 -4.16 7.00
C ASP A 43 -5.20 -4.40 6.55
N VAL A 44 -4.31 -4.58 7.53
CA VAL A 44 -2.88 -4.76 7.31
C VAL A 44 -2.62 -6.01 6.45
N GLU A 45 -3.36 -7.08 6.68
CA GLU A 45 -3.19 -8.33 5.93
C GLU A 45 -3.60 -8.15 4.46
N GLY A 46 -4.74 -7.48 4.22
CA GLY A 46 -5.18 -7.15 2.87
C GLY A 46 -4.18 -6.27 2.12
N VAL A 47 -3.62 -5.25 2.79
CA VAL A 47 -2.61 -4.37 2.21
C VAL A 47 -1.30 -5.10 1.91
N LEU A 48 -0.84 -5.96 2.82
CA LEU A 48 0.37 -6.77 2.62
C LEU A 48 0.18 -7.79 1.49
N GLY A 49 -0.95 -8.49 1.46
CA GLY A 49 -1.28 -9.43 0.40
C GLY A 49 -1.35 -8.75 -0.98
N PHE A 50 -1.92 -7.54 -1.04
CA PHE A 50 -1.88 -6.73 -2.26
C PHE A 50 -0.45 -6.35 -2.66
N ALA A 51 0.37 -5.87 -1.72
CA ALA A 51 1.75 -5.48 -1.99
C ALA A 51 2.59 -6.66 -2.50
N GLU A 52 2.45 -7.84 -1.89
CA GLU A 52 3.12 -9.06 -2.33
C GLU A 52 2.67 -9.45 -3.75
N HIS A 53 1.35 -9.47 -4.00
CA HIS A 53 0.82 -9.81 -5.31
C HIS A 53 1.30 -8.84 -6.39
N LEU A 54 1.28 -7.54 -6.10
CA LEU A 54 1.77 -6.50 -6.99
C LEU A 54 3.25 -6.69 -7.30
N LEU A 55 4.10 -6.88 -6.29
CA LEU A 55 5.55 -7.06 -6.44
C LEU A 55 5.91 -8.33 -7.22
N ARG A 56 5.17 -9.43 -7.02
CA ARG A 56 5.35 -10.68 -7.80
C ARG A 56 4.92 -10.54 -9.26
N ASN A 57 3.99 -9.65 -9.56
CA ASN A 57 3.34 -9.53 -10.88
C ASN A 57 3.51 -8.16 -11.53
N VAL A 58 4.53 -7.37 -11.14
CA VAL A 58 4.73 -5.98 -11.57
C VAL A 58 4.67 -5.82 -13.09
N GLY A 59 5.26 -6.74 -13.84
CA GLY A 59 5.26 -6.67 -15.31
C GLY A 59 3.86 -6.72 -15.93
N ARG A 60 2.99 -7.59 -15.41
CA ARG A 60 1.59 -7.67 -15.85
C ARG A 60 0.80 -6.47 -15.35
N ALA A 61 0.95 -6.13 -14.07
CA ALA A 61 0.28 -4.98 -13.46
C ALA A 61 0.60 -3.67 -14.21
N TRP A 62 1.85 -3.50 -14.66
CA TRP A 62 2.27 -2.36 -15.47
C TRP A 62 1.55 -2.30 -16.83
N LEU A 63 1.45 -3.42 -17.54
CA LEU A 63 0.80 -3.47 -18.86
C LEU A 63 -0.68 -3.11 -18.77
N GLU A 64 -1.36 -3.60 -17.73
CA GLU A 64 -2.79 -3.40 -17.51
C GLU A 64 -3.11 -2.05 -16.82
N ALA A 65 -2.12 -1.41 -16.18
CA ALA A 65 -2.29 -0.14 -15.47
C ALA A 65 -2.53 1.07 -16.40
N SER A 66 -3.35 2.01 -15.93
CA SER A 66 -3.51 3.33 -16.52
C SER A 66 -2.24 4.18 -16.37
N LEU A 67 -2.17 5.31 -17.08
CA LEU A 67 -1.03 6.24 -16.97
C LEU A 67 -0.81 6.70 -15.51
N ASP A 68 -1.87 7.10 -14.81
CA ASP A 68 -1.80 7.56 -13.43
C ASP A 68 -1.31 6.45 -12.48
N GLN A 69 -1.78 5.21 -12.70
CA GLN A 69 -1.35 4.06 -11.91
C GLN A 69 0.12 3.70 -12.17
N ARG A 70 0.58 3.79 -13.42
CA ARG A 70 1.99 3.60 -13.77
C ARG A 70 2.89 4.65 -13.12
N GLN A 71 2.48 5.92 -13.14
CA GLN A 71 3.21 7.01 -12.49
C GLN A 71 3.28 6.81 -10.98
N ARG A 72 2.16 6.41 -10.35
CA ARG A 72 2.15 6.06 -8.92
C ARG A 72 3.08 4.91 -8.60
N LEU A 73 3.05 3.83 -9.38
CA LEU A 73 3.94 2.68 -9.19
C LEU A 73 5.42 3.09 -9.33
N GLN A 74 5.74 3.93 -10.32
CA GLN A 74 7.07 4.50 -10.47
C GLN A 74 7.49 5.32 -9.25
N GLN A 75 6.63 6.16 -8.70
CA GLN A 75 6.95 6.97 -7.52
C GLN A 75 7.17 6.11 -6.26
N VAL A 76 6.45 5.00 -6.12
CA VAL A 76 6.67 4.05 -5.00
C VAL A 76 8.03 3.37 -5.11
N LEU A 77 8.42 2.92 -6.31
CA LEU A 77 9.68 2.20 -6.52
C LEU A 77 10.90 3.13 -6.65
N PHE A 78 10.69 4.33 -7.22
CA PHE A 78 11.69 5.34 -7.54
C PHE A 78 11.27 6.69 -6.97
N GLN A 79 11.40 6.84 -5.65
CA GLN A 79 10.89 8.00 -4.89
C GLN A 79 11.44 9.34 -5.40
N GLU A 80 12.72 9.38 -5.76
CA GLU A 80 13.37 10.56 -6.37
C GLU A 80 13.49 10.45 -7.89
N GLY A 81 12.77 9.52 -8.50
CA GLY A 81 12.85 9.20 -9.92
C GLY A 81 14.13 8.47 -10.32
N LEU A 82 14.32 8.37 -11.64
CA LEU A 82 15.48 7.77 -12.27
C LEU A 82 16.45 8.88 -12.69
N ARG A 83 17.71 8.75 -12.31
CA ARG A 83 18.80 9.60 -12.81
C ARG A 83 19.48 8.89 -13.97
N PHE A 84 19.89 9.66 -14.96
CA PHE A 84 20.69 9.20 -16.08
C PHE A 84 21.96 10.05 -16.15
N ASP A 85 23.12 9.41 -16.11
CA ASP A 85 24.43 10.07 -16.11
C ASP A 85 25.07 10.17 -17.52
N GLY A 86 24.39 9.65 -18.54
CA GLY A 86 24.90 9.56 -19.90
C GLY A 86 25.29 8.14 -20.33
N GLU A 87 25.47 7.23 -19.38
CA GLU A 87 25.87 5.84 -19.64
C GLU A 87 24.86 4.85 -19.03
N ALA A 88 24.42 5.10 -17.80
CA ALA A 88 23.55 4.21 -17.05
C ALA A 88 22.37 4.94 -16.38
N PHE A 89 21.31 4.19 -16.15
CA PHE A 89 20.21 4.61 -15.29
C PHE A 89 20.51 4.20 -13.85
N GLY A 90 20.26 5.11 -12.92
CA GLY A 90 20.42 4.89 -11.49
C GLY A 90 19.23 5.44 -10.71
N THR A 91 19.12 4.99 -9.46
CA THR A 91 18.17 5.53 -8.48
C THR A 91 18.94 6.29 -7.42
N ALA A 92 18.47 7.49 -7.07
CA ALA A 92 19.12 8.30 -6.05
C ALA A 92 18.92 7.72 -4.63
N VAL A 93 17.77 7.09 -4.42
CA VAL A 93 17.39 6.43 -3.17
C VAL A 93 16.85 5.05 -3.50
N THR A 94 17.40 4.03 -2.84
CA THR A 94 16.88 2.67 -2.90
C THR A 94 15.59 2.60 -2.07
N CYS A 95 14.47 2.25 -2.71
CA CYS A 95 13.21 2.04 -2.01
C CYS A 95 13.35 0.98 -0.91
N LEU A 96 12.62 1.15 0.21
CA LEU A 96 12.64 0.24 1.35
C LEU A 96 12.41 -1.22 0.95
N ALA A 97 11.52 -1.45 -0.02
CA ALA A 97 11.24 -2.77 -0.57
C ALA A 97 12.48 -3.48 -1.12
N PHE A 98 13.56 -2.74 -1.42
CA PHE A 98 14.80 -3.28 -1.94
C PHE A 98 16.02 -3.19 -1.02
N LYS A 99 15.88 -2.64 0.20
CA LYS A 99 17.04 -2.47 1.09
C LYS A 99 17.71 -3.79 1.47
N ASP A 100 16.92 -4.84 1.63
CA ASP A 100 17.41 -6.16 2.05
C ASP A 100 18.08 -6.94 0.90
N PHE A 101 17.86 -6.55 -0.37
CA PHE A 101 18.61 -7.14 -1.50
C PHE A 101 20.07 -6.68 -1.54
N GLY A 102 20.48 -5.71 -0.71
CA GLY A 102 21.88 -5.28 -0.58
C GLY A 102 22.82 -6.39 -0.12
N GLU A 103 22.30 -7.42 0.56
CA GLU A 103 23.05 -8.60 1.00
C GLU A 103 23.18 -9.67 -0.09
N LEU A 104 22.31 -9.62 -1.10
CA LEU A 104 22.27 -10.57 -2.22
C LEU A 104 23.17 -10.14 -3.39
N ARG A 105 24.24 -9.36 -3.13
CA ARG A 105 25.19 -8.94 -4.16
C ARG A 105 25.76 -10.18 -4.87
N PRO A 106 25.40 -10.43 -6.13
CA PRO A 106 26.12 -11.39 -6.94
C PRO A 106 27.47 -10.75 -7.24
N THR A 107 28.55 -11.51 -7.08
CA THR A 107 29.89 -11.13 -7.56
C THR A 107 29.86 -11.08 -9.09
N GLY A 108 29.38 -9.98 -9.66
CA GLY A 108 29.18 -9.80 -11.09
C GLY A 108 27.79 -9.27 -11.41
N THR A 109 27.70 -7.96 -11.68
CA THR A 109 26.51 -7.31 -12.25
C THR A 109 26.49 -7.57 -13.76
N ASP A 110 26.07 -8.77 -14.16
CA ASP A 110 25.72 -9.11 -15.55
C ASP A 110 24.42 -9.93 -15.54
N VAL A 111 23.35 -9.36 -15.01
CA VAL A 111 22.02 -10.00 -15.00
C VAL A 111 20.93 -9.16 -15.67
N ALA A 112 21.30 -8.03 -16.26
CA ALA A 112 20.55 -7.49 -17.38
C ALA A 112 21.20 -8.06 -18.65
N SER A 113 20.52 -8.99 -19.32
CA SER A 113 20.96 -9.48 -20.62
C SER A 113 21.36 -8.29 -21.51
N PRO A 114 22.54 -8.29 -22.18
CA PRO A 114 23.00 -7.18 -23.03
C PRO A 114 22.06 -6.84 -24.20
N ARG A 115 20.95 -7.58 -24.34
CA ARG A 115 19.96 -7.46 -25.41
C ARG A 115 18.57 -7.30 -24.83
N GLY A 116 18.32 -6.15 -24.22
CA GLY A 116 16.97 -5.66 -23.92
C GLY A 116 16.96 -4.15 -24.01
N LEU A 117 16.12 -3.60 -24.91
CA LEU A 117 15.78 -2.17 -25.06
C LEU A 117 16.82 -1.19 -25.66
N GLY A 118 18.06 -1.62 -25.99
CA GLY A 118 19.09 -0.74 -26.56
C GLY A 118 19.13 -0.57 -28.10
N ARG A 119 18.17 -1.12 -28.87
CA ARG A 119 18.15 -1.04 -30.34
C ARG A 119 16.87 -0.43 -30.91
N LEU A 120 16.47 0.74 -30.42
CA LEU A 120 15.45 1.55 -31.10
C LEU A 120 15.78 3.04 -31.19
N TRP A 121 16.88 3.50 -30.60
CA TRP A 121 17.30 4.89 -30.69
C TRP A 121 18.78 4.96 -31.05
N THR A 122 19.11 4.64 -32.30
CA THR A 122 20.37 5.12 -32.87
C THR A 122 20.20 6.60 -33.12
N VAL A 123 20.84 7.43 -32.28
CA VAL A 123 21.11 8.83 -32.64
C VAL A 123 22.11 8.76 -33.80
N GLU A 124 21.60 8.83 -35.03
CA GLU A 124 22.45 9.03 -36.20
C GLU A 124 23.14 10.40 -36.06
N ARG A 125 24.39 10.33 -35.64
CA ARG A 125 25.35 11.42 -35.71
C ARG A 125 25.77 11.58 -37.18
N LEU A 126 24.98 12.31 -37.96
CA LEU A 126 25.38 12.94 -39.22
C LEU A 126 25.23 14.45 -38.98
N GLY A 127 26.31 15.19 -38.78
CA GLY A 127 27.27 15.44 -39.84
C GLY A 127 26.86 16.75 -40.50
N PHE A 128 27.48 17.83 -40.03
CA PHE A 128 27.51 19.16 -40.62
C PHE A 128 27.39 19.12 -42.15
N LEU A 129 26.44 19.85 -42.74
CA LEU A 129 26.61 20.44 -44.07
C LEU A 129 25.80 21.74 -44.19
N ARG A 130 26.55 22.77 -44.55
CA ARG A 130 26.21 24.17 -44.71
C ARG A 130 25.53 24.36 -46.06
N VAL A 131 24.41 25.10 -46.08
CA VAL A 131 23.76 25.55 -47.30
C VAL A 131 24.65 26.60 -47.97
N ALA A 132 25.00 26.36 -49.23
CA ALA A 132 25.40 27.34 -50.23
C ALA A 132 24.58 27.05 -51.49
#